data_AF-A0A958DYB1-F1
#
_entry.id   AF-A0A958DYB1-F1
#
_cell.length_a   1.000
_cell.length_b   1.000
_cell.length_c   1.000
_cell.angle_alpha   90.00
_cell.angle_beta   90.00
_cell.angle_gamma   90.00
#
_symmetry.space_group_name_H-M   'P 1'
#
loop_
_entity.id
_entity.type
_entity.pdbx_description
1 polymer ?
#
loop_
_entity_poly.entity_id
_entity_poly.type
_entity_poly.pdbx_seq_one_letter_code
_entity_poly.pdbx_strand_id
1 'polypeptide(L)' 'MMNGEAPIHVGWIFGFLFLAIFIGLLIRGMYRQGNNTQPEDAVEILKQRYAKGEINEAEFEHMKKELKD' A
#
# COMPACT_ATOMS: atom_id res chain seq x y z
N MET A 1 -4.97 -20.68 53.43
CA MET A 1 -5.19 -19.47 52.62
C MET A 1 -4.14 -19.51 51.51
N MET A 2 -4.51 -19.97 50.32
CA MET A 2 -3.60 -20.03 49.16
C MET A 2 -4.08 -18.96 48.18
N ASN A 3 -3.37 -17.84 48.13
CA ASN A 3 -3.69 -16.73 47.24
C ASN A 3 -2.93 -16.98 45.93
N GLY A 4 -3.56 -17.72 45.01
CA GLY A 4 -3.02 -18.00 43.69
C GLY A 4 -3.12 -16.77 42.80
N GLU A 5 -2.14 -15.88 42.86
CA GLU A 5 -2.05 -14.75 41.94
C GLU A 5 -1.59 -15.28 40.58
N ALA A 6 -2.55 -15.48 39.67
CA ALA A 6 -2.26 -15.85 38.30
C ALA A 6 -1.30 -14.80 37.70
N PRO A 7 -0.19 -15.20 37.05
CA PRO A 7 0.77 -14.25 36.51
C PRO A 7 0.16 -13.50 35.34
N ILE A 8 -0.37 -12.32 35.63
CA ILE A 8 -0.98 -11.34 34.72
C ILE A 8 -0.06 -10.99 33.53
N HIS A 9 1.23 -11.30 33.66
CA HIS A 9 2.29 -11.04 32.70
C HIS A 9 2.19 -11.87 31.42
N VAL A 10 1.68 -13.11 31.48
CA VAL A 10 1.63 -13.99 30.28
C VAL A 10 0.60 -13.47 29.28
N GLY A 11 -0.58 -13.03 29.76
CA GLY A 11 -1.63 -12.48 28.89
C GLY A 11 -1.24 -11.18 28.21
N TRP A 12 -0.48 -10.31 28.89
CA TRP A 12 0.02 -9.06 28.29
C TRP A 12 1.03 -9.30 27.17
N ILE A 13 1.95 -10.26 27.34
CA ILE A 13 2.94 -10.61 26.31
C ILE A 13 2.23 -11.13 25.05
N PHE A 14 1.23 -12.00 25.19
CA PHE A 14 0.43 -12.47 24.06
C PHE A 14 -0.39 -11.34 23.40
N GLY A 15 -0.92 -10.41 24.19
CA GLY A 15 -1.64 -9.24 23.68
C GLY A 15 -0.75 -8.33 22.82
N PHE A 16 0.45 -8.01 23.29
CA PHE A 16 1.41 -7.20 22.51
C PHE A 16 1.90 -7.93 21.26
N LEU A 17 2.11 -9.24 21.33
CA LEU A 17 2.49 -10.05 20.17
C LEU A 17 1.40 -10.02 19.08
N PHE A 18 0.13 -10.17 19.46
CA PHE A 18 -1.00 -10.08 18.54
C PHE A 18 -1.12 -8.69 17.90
N LEU A 19 -0.95 -7.63 18.70
CA LEU A 19 -0.99 -6.25 18.22
C LEU A 19 0.13 -5.96 17.20
N ALA A 20 1.35 -6.44 17.46
CA ALA A 20 2.48 -6.27 16.54
C ALA A 20 2.23 -6.96 15.19
N ILE A 21 1.67 -8.18 15.21
CA ILE A 21 1.30 -8.91 13.99
C ILE A 21 0.19 -8.17 13.23
N PHE A 22 -0.83 -7.69 13.93
CA PHE A 22 -1.94 -6.96 13.33
C PHE A 22 -1.47 -5.67 12.63
N ILE A 23 -0.63 -4.87 13.30
CA ILE A 23 -0.03 -3.67 12.73
C ILE A 23 0.87 -4.02 11.52
N GLY A 24 1.68 -5.09 11.63
CA GLY A 24 2.52 -5.55 10.52
C GLY A 24 1.72 -5.93 9.27
N LEU A 25 0.56 -6.57 9.44
CA LEU A 25 -0.33 -6.92 8.33
C LEU A 25 -0.99 -5.68 7.71
N LEU A 26 -1.41 -4.71 8.52
CA LEU A 26 -1.97 -3.44 8.03
C LEU A 26 -0.95 -2.67 7.18
N ILE A 27 0.29 -2.56 7.68
CA ILE A 27 1.38 -1.88 6.97
C ILE A 27 1.68 -2.62 5.65
N ARG A 28 1.80 -3.95 5.67
CA ARG A 28 2.03 -4.76 4.47
C ARG A 28 0.91 -4.62 3.43
N GLY A 29 -0.34 -4.51 3.87
CA GLY A 29 -1.50 -4.26 3.00
C GLY A 29 -1.42 -2.90 2.31
N MET A 30 -1.03 -1.86 3.05
CA MET A 30 -0.93 -0.50 2.52
C MET A 30 0.24 -0.33 1.53
N TYR A 31 1.38 -0.99 1.78
CA TYR A 31 2.51 -0.99 0.84
C TYR A 31 2.21 -1.73 -0.48
N ARG A 32 1.25 -2.65 -0.50
CA ARG A 32 0.79 -3.30 -1.74
C ARG A 32 -0.10 -2.43 -2.61
N GLN A 33 -0.69 -1.37 -2.07
CA GLN A 33 -1.61 -0.49 -2.80
C GLN A 33 -0.92 0.78 -3.33
N GLY A 34 0.24 1.16 -2.78
CA GLY A 34 0.94 2.40 -3.15
C GLY A 34 1.98 2.33 -4.27
N ASN A 35 2.40 1.12 -4.69
CA ASN A 35 3.62 0.97 -5.51
C ASN A 35 3.47 0.16 -6.81
N ASN A 36 2.26 -0.28 -7.16
CA ASN A 36 2.01 -0.83 -8.49
C ASN A 36 1.51 0.30 -9.40
N THR A 37 2.34 1.30 -9.68
CA THR A 37 2.21 2.01 -10.96
C THR A 37 2.77 1.07 -12.01
N GLN A 38 1.98 0.07 -12.39
CA GLN A 38 2.34 -0.74 -13.53
C GLN A 38 2.35 0.17 -14.77
N PRO A 39 3.17 -0.12 -15.79
CA PRO A 39 3.17 0.64 -17.04
C PRO A 39 1.75 0.79 -17.63
N GLU A 40 0.90 -0.21 -17.43
CA GLU A 40 -0.52 -0.23 -17.81
C GLU A 40 -1.32 0.88 -17.10
N ASP A 41 -1.15 1.05 -15.78
CA ASP A 41 -1.79 2.10 -14.97
C ASP A 41 -1.28 3.50 -15.37
N ALA A 42 0.02 3.62 -15.66
CA ALA A 42 0.63 4.89 -16.06
C ALA A 42 0.09 5.36 -17.43
N VAL A 43 -0.04 4.46 -18.41
CA VAL A 43 -0.65 4.78 -19.71
C VAL A 43 -2.14 5.13 -19.57
N GLU A 44 -2.86 4.47 -18.66
CA GLU A 44 -4.27 4.78 -18.39
C GLU A 44 -4.43 6.19 -17.79
N ILE A 45 -3.58 6.58 -16.84
CA ILE A 45 -3.54 7.94 -16.30
C ILE A 45 -3.26 8.97 -17.41
N LEU A 46 -2.31 8.70 -18.30
CA LEU A 46 -2.02 9.59 -19.44
C LEU A 46 -3.24 9.75 -20.36
N LYS A 47 -3.96 8.66 -20.68
CA LYS A 47 -5.18 8.72 -21.49
C LYS A 47 -6.26 9.59 -20.86
N GLN A 48 -6.45 9.48 -19.54
CA GLN A 48 -7.43 10.30 -18.82
C GLN A 48 -7.09 11.78 -18.90
N ARG A 49 -5.80 12.16 -18.76
CA ARG A 49 -5.34 13.55 -18.86
C ARG A 49 -5.50 14.11 -20.27
N TYR A 50 -5.21 13.30 -21.29
CA TYR A 50 -5.43 13.66 -22.69
C TYR A 50 -6.92 13.90 -22.97
N ALA A 51 -7.80 13.03 -22.50
CA ALA A 51 -9.26 13.19 -22.65
C ALA A 51 -9.81 14.43 -21.93
N LYS A 52 -9.19 14.83 -20.81
CA LYS A 52 -9.50 16.09 -20.12
C LYS A 52 -8.92 17.33 -20.81
N GLY A 53 -8.03 17.16 -21.79
CA GLY A 53 -7.29 18.26 -22.42
C GLY A 53 -6.20 18.86 -21.54
N GLU A 54 -5.78 18.15 -20.49
CA GLU A 54 -4.69 18.59 -19.60
C GLU A 54 -3.31 18.44 -20.25
N ILE A 55 -3.20 17.55 -21.25
CA ILE A 55 -1.99 17.33 -22.05
C ILE A 55 -2.36 17.27 -23.53
N ASN A 56 -1.43 17.65 -24.39
CA ASN A 56 -1.61 17.57 -25.84
C ASN A 56 -1.16 16.20 -26.40
N GLU A 57 -1.41 15.96 -27.70
CA GLU A 57 -1.07 14.69 -28.35
C GLU A 57 0.45 14.43 -28.39
N ALA A 58 1.27 15.46 -28.55
CA ALA A 58 2.72 15.32 -28.57
C ALA A 58 3.27 14.91 -27.20
N GLU A 59 2.75 15.50 -26.11
CA GLU A 59 3.08 15.14 -24.74
C GLU A 59 2.64 13.70 -24.42
N PHE A 60 1.41 13.34 -24.82
CA PHE A 60 0.89 11.99 -24.63
C PHE A 60 1.76 10.93 -25.32
N GLU A 61 2.13 11.14 -26.59
CA GLU A 61 2.96 10.20 -27.34
C GLU A 61 4.40 10.12 -26.82
N HIS A 62 4.97 11.24 -26.36
CA HIS A 62 6.30 11.24 -25.73
C HIS A 62 6.31 10.41 -24.45
N MET A 63 5.41 10.71 -23.52
CA MET A 63 5.34 10.01 -22.22
C MET A 63 4.96 8.54 -22.37
N LYS A 64 4.09 8.21 -23.34
CA LYS A 64 3.72 6.82 -23.65
C LYS A 64 4.88 6.00 -24.20
N LYS A 65 5.81 6.61 -24.95
CA LYS A 65 7.05 5.94 -25.40
C LYS A 65 7.98 5.71 -24.22
N GLU A 66 8.20 6.73 -23.38
CA GLU A 66 9.03 6.60 -22.18
C GLU A 66 8.53 5.55 -21.17
N LEU A 67 7.22 5.29 -21.12
CA LEU A 67 6.65 4.24 -20.25
C LEU A 67 6.73 2.83 -20.83
N LYS A 68 7.04 2.69 -22.13
CA LYS A 68 7.20 1.40 -22.81
C LYS A 68 8.65 0.94 -22.91
N ASP A 69 9.61 1.86 -22.79
CA ASP A 69 11.06 1.62 -22.78
C ASP A 69 11.58 1.41 -21.35
#